data_AF-X1N779-F1
#
_entry.id   AF-X1N779-F1
#
_cell.length_a   1.000
_cell.length_b   1.000
_cell.length_c   1.000
_cell.angle_alpha   90.00
_cell.angle_beta   90.00
_cell.angle_gamma   90.00
#
_symmetry.space_group_name_H-M   'P 1'
#
loop_
_entity.id
_entity.type
_entity.pdbx_description
1 polymer ?
#
loop_
_entity_poly.entity_id
_entity_poly.type
_entity_poly.pdbx_seq_one_letter_code
_entity_poly.pdbx_strand_id
1 'polypeptide(L)'
;MTMANATNKDSGTAATASTQGISFTFNFFATSEILVDVQNDTTGVIATLTPTTHYTVGTLVGTGTPNYTGATVSITSAADTAYPAGNTFYIYRKTTQTQTLDLTENDDLPAQSLEQQMDKLFALWADANEQLSRCIKVPVSDGTVTGLTLDNQIDRASTTLGFDASGNVTLT
;
A
#
# COMPACT_ATOMS: atom_id res chain seq x y z
N MET A 1 -17.61 0.04 -11.14
CA MET A 1 -17.42 1.07 -10.08
C MET A 1 -16.14 1.75 -10.43
N THR A 2 -16.21 3.02 -10.78
CA THR A 2 -15.05 3.78 -11.27
C THR A 2 -14.18 4.31 -10.13
N MET A 3 -12.87 4.13 -10.26
CA MET A 3 -11.86 4.72 -9.38
C MET A 3 -11.68 6.21 -9.68
N ALA A 4 -12.26 7.08 -8.85
CA ALA A 4 -12.17 8.54 -9.05
C ALA A 4 -11.02 9.20 -8.27
N ASN A 5 -10.36 8.49 -7.36
CA ASN A 5 -9.32 9.05 -6.49
C ASN A 5 -8.17 8.05 -6.25
N ALA A 6 -6.95 8.59 -6.13
CA ALA A 6 -5.71 7.85 -5.95
C ALA A 6 -5.37 7.53 -4.48
N THR A 7 -6.20 7.93 -3.52
CA THR A 7 -5.99 7.52 -2.12
C THR A 7 -5.97 6.00 -2.01
N ASN A 8 -4.94 5.48 -1.34
CA ASN A 8 -4.71 4.05 -1.14
C ASN A 8 -4.27 3.72 0.29
N LYS A 9 -4.36 4.71 1.19
CA LYS A 9 -4.06 4.57 2.60
C LYS A 9 -4.99 5.43 3.44
N ASP A 10 -5.21 4.98 4.67
CA ASP A 10 -5.96 5.67 5.71
C ASP A 10 -5.38 5.31 7.07
N SER A 11 -5.79 6.00 8.12
CA SER A 11 -5.37 5.67 9.48
C SER A 11 -6.46 5.92 10.52
N GLY A 12 -6.33 5.25 11.65
CA GLY A 12 -7.22 5.46 12.80
C GLY A 12 -6.54 5.06 14.09
N THR A 13 -6.98 5.66 15.20
CA THR A 13 -6.43 5.40 16.53
C THR A 13 -7.30 4.41 17.31
N ALA A 14 -6.67 3.62 18.18
CA ALA A 14 -7.37 2.82 19.17
C ALA A 14 -8.21 3.72 20.11
N ALA A 15 -9.53 3.49 20.18
CA ALA A 15 -10.43 4.22 21.07
C ALA A 15 -10.61 3.53 22.44
N THR A 16 -10.48 2.21 22.49
CA THR A 16 -10.70 1.36 23.67
C THR A 16 -9.73 0.18 23.69
N ALA A 17 -9.59 -0.50 24.84
CA ALA A 17 -8.76 -1.70 24.97
C ALA A 17 -9.53 -2.98 24.59
N SER A 18 -10.28 -2.97 23.49
CA SER A 18 -11.05 -4.12 23.01
C SER A 18 -11.16 -4.11 21.47
N THR A 19 -11.86 -5.09 20.90
CA THR A 19 -12.16 -5.15 19.45
C THR A 19 -12.73 -3.84 18.96
N GLN A 20 -12.12 -3.28 17.92
CA GLN A 20 -12.57 -2.01 17.37
C GLN A 20 -12.42 -1.96 15.86
N GLY A 21 -13.36 -1.25 15.24
CA GLY A 21 -13.44 -1.07 13.80
C GLY A 21 -12.76 0.23 13.40
N ILE A 22 -11.83 0.15 12.45
CA ILE A 22 -11.25 1.32 11.80
C ILE A 22 -11.73 1.34 10.37
N SER A 23 -12.54 2.34 10.05
CA SER A 23 -13.03 2.54 8.69
C SER A 23 -11.96 3.19 7.83
N PHE A 24 -11.94 2.81 6.56
CA PHE A 24 -11.15 3.46 5.53
C PHE A 24 -12.02 3.71 4.31
N THR A 25 -11.69 4.74 3.53
CA THR A 25 -12.56 5.19 2.42
C THR A 25 -12.06 4.81 1.03
N PHE A 26 -10.84 4.30 0.90
CA PHE A 26 -10.27 3.97 -0.40
C PHE A 26 -10.82 2.65 -0.97
N ASN A 27 -10.74 2.51 -2.29
CA ASN A 27 -11.23 1.34 -3.00
C ASN A 27 -10.20 0.20 -3.04
N PHE A 28 -10.64 -1.04 -3.17
CA PHE A 28 -9.79 -2.23 -3.26
C PHE A 28 -10.47 -3.36 -4.04
N PHE A 29 -9.70 -4.36 -4.49
CA PHE A 29 -10.22 -5.44 -5.34
C PHE A 29 -10.36 -6.78 -4.63
N ALA A 30 -9.56 -7.00 -3.58
CA ALA A 30 -9.71 -8.14 -2.69
C ALA A 30 -9.32 -7.78 -1.25
N THR A 31 -9.95 -8.42 -0.27
CA THR A 31 -9.61 -8.21 1.15
C THR A 31 -8.17 -8.64 1.47
N SER A 32 -7.59 -9.55 0.67
CA SER A 32 -6.17 -9.94 0.75
C SER A 32 -5.20 -8.84 0.31
N GLU A 33 -5.67 -7.78 -0.34
CA GLU A 33 -4.85 -6.63 -0.74
C GLU A 33 -4.76 -5.57 0.36
N ILE A 34 -5.53 -5.71 1.45
CA ILE A 34 -5.50 -4.77 2.56
C ILE A 34 -4.47 -5.21 3.58
N LEU A 35 -3.53 -4.32 3.86
CA LEU A 35 -2.49 -4.48 4.85
C LEU A 35 -2.73 -3.49 5.99
N VAL A 36 -2.33 -3.91 7.19
CA VAL A 36 -2.49 -3.10 8.41
C VAL A 36 -1.20 -3.15 9.20
N ASP A 37 -0.66 -1.98 9.50
CA ASP A 37 0.42 -1.81 10.47
C ASP A 37 -0.14 -1.13 11.72
N VAL A 38 0.40 -1.48 12.89
CA VAL A 38 0.12 -0.80 14.15
C VAL A 38 1.39 -0.13 14.65
N GLN A 39 1.27 1.12 15.05
CA GLN A 39 2.31 1.90 15.70
C GLN A 39 1.92 2.14 17.15
N ASN A 40 2.85 1.87 18.06
CA ASN A 40 2.75 2.34 19.43
C ASN A 40 3.16 3.83 19.48
N ASP A 41 2.23 4.71 19.87
CA ASP A 41 2.46 6.16 19.80
C ASP A 41 3.48 6.65 20.85
N THR A 42 3.76 5.84 21.89
CA THR A 42 4.73 6.16 22.94
C THR A 42 6.14 5.74 22.57
N THR A 43 6.31 4.53 22.02
CA THR A 43 7.64 3.98 21.69
C THR A 43 8.04 4.20 20.23
N GLY A 44 7.09 4.53 19.36
CA GLY A 44 7.28 4.66 17.92
C GLY A 44 7.50 3.32 17.20
N VAL A 45 7.39 2.19 17.90
CA VAL A 45 7.58 0.86 17.30
C VAL A 45 6.40 0.55 16.38
N ILE A 46 6.71 0.11 15.16
CA ILE A 46 5.74 -0.31 14.14
C ILE A 46 5.79 -1.83 13.99
N ALA A 47 4.63 -2.47 13.98
CA ALA A 47 4.48 -3.91 13.72
C ALA A 47 3.42 -4.16 12.63
N THR A 48 3.72 -5.08 11.72
CA THR A 48 2.77 -5.50 10.68
C THR A 48 1.83 -6.57 11.23
N LEU A 49 0.54 -6.37 10.99
CA LEU A 49 -0.51 -7.29 11.42
C LEU A 49 -0.76 -8.35 10.35
N THR A 50 -0.97 -9.59 10.80
CA THR A 50 -1.40 -10.71 9.95
C THR A 50 -2.93 -10.74 9.83
N PRO A 51 -3.50 -10.79 8.61
CA PRO A 51 -4.93 -11.02 8.39
C PRO A 51 -5.43 -12.29 9.09
N THR A 52 -6.71 -12.34 9.46
CA THR A 52 -7.42 -13.42 10.18
C THR A 52 -6.93 -13.72 11.60
N THR A 53 -5.67 -13.43 11.90
CA THR A 53 -5.12 -13.49 13.26
C THR A 53 -5.41 -12.18 14.00
N HIS A 54 -5.04 -11.03 13.43
CA HIS A 54 -5.13 -9.73 14.11
C HIS A 54 -6.26 -8.83 13.58
N TYR A 55 -6.74 -9.09 12.36
CA TYR A 55 -7.83 -8.29 11.80
C TYR A 55 -8.61 -9.06 10.75
N THR A 56 -9.84 -8.61 10.54
CA THR A 56 -10.66 -8.98 9.40
C THR A 56 -11.11 -7.71 8.68
N VAL A 57 -11.27 -7.80 7.36
CA VAL A 57 -11.74 -6.67 6.55
C VAL A 57 -13.21 -6.91 6.26
N GLY A 58 -14.09 -6.08 6.82
CA GLY A 58 -15.49 -6.06 6.46
C GLY A 58 -15.69 -5.37 5.11
N THR A 59 -16.62 -5.87 4.29
CA THR A 59 -16.95 -5.25 3.01
C THR A 59 -18.21 -4.41 3.17
N LEU A 60 -18.20 -3.14 2.73
CA LEU A 60 -19.37 -2.26 2.82
C LEU A 60 -20.33 -2.39 1.62
N VAL A 61 -19.98 -3.15 0.57
CA VAL A 61 -20.85 -3.38 -0.60
C VAL A 61 -20.67 -4.79 -1.19
N GLY A 62 -21.80 -5.50 -1.33
CA GLY A 62 -22.08 -6.55 -2.32
C GLY A 62 -21.10 -7.72 -2.46
N THR A 63 -21.38 -8.82 -1.75
CA THR A 63 -20.87 -10.15 -2.12
C THR A 63 -20.99 -10.36 -3.64
N GLY A 64 -19.87 -10.56 -4.33
CA GLY A 64 -19.85 -10.83 -5.78
C GLY A 64 -19.46 -9.67 -6.70
N THR A 65 -19.12 -8.49 -6.17
CA THR A 65 -18.55 -7.39 -6.98
C THR A 65 -17.03 -7.31 -6.73
N PRO A 66 -16.17 -7.38 -7.75
CA PRO A 66 -14.71 -7.38 -7.56
C PRO A 66 -14.14 -5.99 -7.19
N ASN A 67 -14.99 -4.95 -7.09
CA ASN A 67 -14.58 -3.60 -6.71
C ASN A 67 -15.33 -3.20 -5.43
N TYR A 68 -14.59 -2.94 -4.36
CA TYR A 68 -15.12 -2.44 -3.10
C TYR A 68 -14.76 -0.96 -2.94
N THR A 69 -15.68 -0.12 -2.45
CA THR A 69 -15.40 1.27 -2.03
C THR A 69 -15.60 1.36 -0.55
N GLY A 70 -14.54 1.72 0.16
CA GLY A 70 -14.55 1.83 1.60
C GLY A 70 -14.86 0.50 2.29
N ALA A 71 -14.37 0.37 3.50
CA ALA A 71 -14.60 -0.80 4.33
C ALA A 71 -14.25 -0.47 5.77
N THR A 72 -14.54 -1.42 6.65
CA THR A 72 -14.10 -1.34 8.04
C THR A 72 -13.17 -2.50 8.30
N VAL A 73 -11.94 -2.20 8.71
CA VAL A 73 -11.05 -3.20 9.30
C VAL A 73 -11.52 -3.41 10.73
N SER A 74 -12.03 -4.60 11.02
CA SER A 74 -12.31 -5.04 12.38
C SER A 74 -11.02 -5.60 12.95
N ILE A 75 -10.37 -4.83 13.82
CA ILE A 75 -9.19 -5.28 14.56
C ILE A 75 -9.67 -6.23 15.65
N THR A 76 -9.42 -7.51 15.43
CA THR A 76 -9.68 -8.56 16.41
C THR A 76 -8.40 -8.75 17.20
N SER A 77 -8.42 -8.52 18.51
CA SER A 77 -7.28 -8.94 19.32
C SER A 77 -7.09 -10.44 19.09
N ALA A 78 -5.98 -10.82 18.44
CA ALA A 78 -5.49 -12.18 18.54
C ALA A 78 -5.35 -12.46 20.04
N ALA A 79 -5.84 -13.62 20.49
CA ALA A 79 -5.88 -14.03 21.88
C ALA A 79 -4.72 -13.43 22.71
N ASP A 80 -5.08 -12.55 23.64
CA ASP A 80 -4.25 -12.01 24.74
C ASP A 80 -3.46 -10.69 24.58
N THR A 81 -3.69 -9.87 23.54
CA THR A 81 -3.35 -8.43 23.63
C THR A 81 -4.44 -7.55 23.01
N ALA A 82 -5.26 -6.94 23.86
CA ALA A 82 -6.01 -5.77 23.45
C ALA A 82 -5.01 -4.65 23.08
N TYR A 83 -5.23 -3.94 21.97
CA TYR A 83 -4.48 -2.71 21.68
C TYR A 83 -5.07 -1.59 22.54
N PRO A 84 -4.43 -1.15 23.64
CA PRO A 84 -4.95 -0.05 24.44
C PRO A 84 -4.92 1.26 23.63
N ALA A 85 -5.55 2.30 24.15
CA ALA A 85 -5.36 3.66 23.64
C ALA A 85 -3.87 4.01 23.55
N GLY A 86 -3.49 4.84 22.56
CA GLY A 86 -2.09 5.15 22.26
C GLY A 86 -1.46 4.23 21.22
N ASN A 87 -2.29 3.63 20.36
CA ASN A 87 -1.83 2.98 19.13
C ASN A 87 -2.53 3.60 17.92
N THR A 88 -1.76 3.86 16.87
CA THR A 88 -2.25 4.28 15.56
C THR A 88 -2.15 3.11 14.58
N PHE A 89 -3.24 2.81 13.88
CA PHE A 89 -3.27 1.82 12.82
C PHE A 89 -3.21 2.51 11.47
N TYR A 90 -2.32 2.02 10.63
CA TYR A 90 -2.20 2.45 9.23
C TYR A 90 -2.74 1.34 8.36
N ILE A 91 -3.73 1.68 7.53
CA ILE A 91 -4.40 0.75 6.64
C ILE A 91 -4.06 1.18 5.23
N TYR A 92 -3.56 0.26 4.41
CA TYR A 92 -3.16 0.57 3.05
C TYR A 92 -3.40 -0.59 2.11
N ARG A 93 -3.57 -0.25 0.83
CA ARG A 93 -3.76 -1.21 -0.24
C ARG A 93 -2.42 -1.61 -0.86
N LYS A 94 -2.30 -2.89 -1.18
CA LYS A 94 -1.28 -3.46 -2.06
C LYS A 94 -1.97 -4.20 -3.20
N THR A 95 -2.23 -3.51 -4.31
CA THR A 95 -2.93 -4.10 -5.44
C THR A 95 -2.12 -5.23 -6.09
N THR A 96 -2.80 -6.34 -6.40
CA THR A 96 -2.20 -7.52 -7.01
C THR A 96 -1.77 -7.21 -8.45
N GLN A 97 -0.51 -7.46 -8.79
CA GLN A 97 0.07 -7.15 -10.09
C GLN A 97 -0.19 -8.26 -11.12
N THR A 98 -1.47 -8.55 -11.38
CA THR A 98 -1.89 -9.56 -12.36
C THR A 98 -3.01 -9.04 -13.25
N GLN A 99 -2.93 -9.35 -14.54
CA GLN A 99 -3.97 -9.07 -15.52
C GLN A 99 -4.50 -10.39 -16.07
N THR A 100 -5.81 -10.61 -15.95
CA THR A 100 -6.46 -11.86 -16.35
C THR A 100 -7.51 -11.66 -17.44
N LEU A 101 -7.82 -10.41 -17.81
CA LEU A 101 -8.76 -10.11 -18.89
C LEU A 101 -8.12 -10.48 -20.23
N ASP A 102 -8.81 -11.36 -20.95
CA ASP A 102 -8.52 -11.75 -22.32
C ASP A 102 -9.67 -11.27 -23.21
N LEU A 103 -9.35 -10.62 -24.32
CA LEU A 103 -10.33 -10.10 -25.27
C LEU A 103 -10.23 -10.91 -26.56
N THR A 104 -11.28 -11.66 -26.87
CA THR A 104 -11.40 -12.38 -28.14
C THR A 104 -11.79 -11.40 -29.25
N GLU A 105 -11.19 -11.56 -30.42
CA GLU A 105 -11.58 -10.79 -31.60
C GLU A 105 -13.01 -11.14 -32.04
N ASN A 106 -13.80 -10.13 -32.43
CA ASN A 106 -15.21 -10.25 -32.87
C ASN A 106 -16.23 -10.66 -31.79
N ASP A 107 -15.83 -10.80 -30.53
CA ASP A 107 -16.75 -10.95 -29.40
C ASP A 107 -17.30 -9.59 -28.96
N ASP A 108 -18.46 -9.62 -28.29
CA ASP A 108 -19.01 -8.44 -27.63
C ASP A 108 -18.03 -7.92 -26.56
N LEU A 109 -17.80 -6.61 -26.54
CA LEU A 109 -16.88 -5.99 -25.59
C LEU A 109 -17.40 -6.16 -24.15
N PRO A 110 -16.67 -6.84 -23.25
CA PRO A 110 -17.07 -6.98 -21.86
C PRO A 110 -16.76 -5.68 -21.10
N ALA A 111 -17.58 -4.65 -21.31
CA ALA A 111 -17.35 -3.30 -20.80
C ALA A 111 -17.10 -3.25 -19.29
N GLN A 112 -17.82 -4.06 -18.50
CA GLN A 112 -17.64 -4.11 -17.05
C GLN A 112 -16.28 -4.69 -16.63
N SER A 113 -15.83 -5.76 -17.28
CA SER A 113 -14.53 -6.38 -17.00
C SER A 113 -13.39 -5.48 -17.47
N LEU A 114 -13.59 -4.78 -18.59
CA LEU A 114 -12.64 -3.78 -19.07
C LEU A 114 -12.51 -2.61 -18.08
N GLU A 115 -13.62 -2.04 -17.62
CA GLU A 115 -13.62 -0.99 -16.59
C GLU A 115 -12.87 -1.44 -15.34
N GLN A 116 -13.14 -2.65 -14.84
CA GLN A 116 -12.47 -3.20 -13.66
C GLN A 116 -10.95 -3.29 -13.83
N GLN A 117 -10.47 -3.70 -15.01
CA GLN A 117 -9.04 -3.74 -15.27
C GLN A 117 -8.42 -2.35 -15.41
N MET A 118 -9.15 -1.37 -15.96
CA MET A 118 -8.71 0.02 -15.99
C MET A 118 -8.63 0.62 -14.59
N ASP A 119 -9.61 0.36 -13.73
CA ASP A 119 -9.60 0.75 -12.32
C ASP A 119 -8.41 0.13 -11.58
N LYS A 120 -8.12 -1.15 -11.84
CA LYS A 120 -6.98 -1.85 -11.26
C LYS A 120 -5.64 -1.27 -11.71
N LEU A 121 -5.52 -0.88 -12.99
CA LEU A 121 -4.33 -0.19 -13.49
C LEU A 121 -4.15 1.18 -12.82
N PHE A 122 -5.24 1.93 -12.64
CA PHE A 122 -5.20 3.21 -11.92
C PHE A 122 -4.80 3.02 -10.45
N ALA A 123 -5.29 1.97 -9.80
CA ALA A 123 -4.89 1.60 -8.44
C ALA A 123 -3.40 1.23 -8.35
N LEU A 124 -2.88 0.45 -9.31
CA LEU A 124 -1.45 0.12 -9.40
C LEU A 124 -0.59 1.36 -9.58
N TRP A 125 -1.03 2.31 -10.41
CA TRP A 125 -0.36 3.60 -10.57
C TRP A 125 -0.33 4.39 -9.26
N ALA A 126 -1.45 4.43 -8.53
CA ALA A 126 -1.51 5.10 -7.23
C ALA A 126 -0.55 4.46 -6.21
N ASP A 127 -0.53 3.13 -6.15
CA ASP A 127 0.36 2.36 -5.28
C ASP A 127 1.84 2.58 -5.64
N ALA A 128 2.18 2.63 -6.93
CA ALA A 128 3.52 2.94 -7.39
C ALA A 128 3.92 4.38 -7.08
N ASN A 129 3.05 5.36 -7.32
CA ASN A 129 3.32 6.76 -7.02
C ASN A 129 3.53 6.98 -5.51
N GLU A 130 2.78 6.26 -4.68
CA GLU A 130 2.90 6.29 -3.23
C GLU A 130 4.27 5.75 -2.77
N GLN A 131 4.74 4.65 -3.35
CA GLN A 131 6.11 4.15 -3.12
C GLN A 131 7.17 5.14 -3.61
N LEU A 132 7.05 5.62 -4.86
CA LEU A 132 7.97 6.59 -5.45
C LEU A 132 8.05 7.88 -4.65
N SER A 133 6.97 8.31 -4.00
CA SER A 133 6.94 9.51 -3.15
C SER A 133 7.85 9.42 -1.92
N ARG A 134 8.20 8.20 -1.48
CA ARG A 134 9.12 7.94 -0.36
C ARG A 134 10.53 7.52 -0.78
N CYS A 135 10.82 7.47 -2.08
CA CYS A 135 12.16 7.21 -2.56
C CYS A 135 13.04 8.47 -2.52
N ILE A 136 14.36 8.28 -2.42
CA ILE A 136 15.34 9.32 -2.70
C ILE A 136 15.23 9.68 -4.18
N LYS A 137 15.15 10.97 -4.50
CA LYS A 137 15.03 11.49 -5.87
C LYS A 137 16.12 12.50 -6.15
N VAL A 138 16.69 12.43 -7.34
CA VAL A 138 17.53 13.49 -7.86
C VAL A 138 16.62 14.55 -8.53
N PRO A 139 16.85 15.86 -8.30
CA PRO A 139 16.08 16.91 -8.93
C PRO A 139 16.07 16.82 -10.46
N VAL A 140 14.96 17.20 -11.09
CA VAL A 140 14.84 17.25 -12.56
C VAL A 140 15.74 18.32 -13.20
N SER A 141 16.21 19.29 -12.41
CA SER A 141 17.17 20.30 -12.84
C SER A 141 18.58 19.76 -13.02
N ASP A 142 18.89 18.65 -12.37
CA ASP A 142 20.20 18.02 -12.49
C ASP A 142 20.26 17.38 -13.89
N GLY A 143 21.40 17.52 -14.57
CA GLY A 143 21.58 17.04 -15.94
C GLY A 143 21.59 15.51 -16.02
N THR A 144 22.33 14.94 -16.97
CA THR A 144 22.52 13.49 -17.01
C THR A 144 23.28 13.03 -15.76
N VAL A 145 22.57 12.44 -14.80
CA VAL A 145 23.17 11.91 -13.58
C VAL A 145 23.76 10.54 -13.86
N THR A 146 25.07 10.39 -13.70
CA THR A 146 25.78 9.10 -13.76
C THR A 146 26.01 8.57 -12.35
N GLY A 147 25.96 7.24 -12.14
CA GLY A 147 26.26 6.64 -10.83
C GLY A 147 25.07 6.46 -9.87
N LEU A 148 23.83 6.55 -10.36
CA LEU A 148 22.63 6.24 -9.56
C LEU A 148 22.34 4.74 -9.42
N THR A 149 22.99 3.92 -10.25
CA THR A 149 22.93 2.47 -10.10
C THR A 149 23.92 2.07 -9.03
N LEU A 150 23.43 1.43 -7.97
CA LEU A 150 24.30 0.86 -6.95
C LEU A 150 25.09 -0.31 -7.55
N ASP A 151 26.36 -0.41 -7.16
CA ASP A 151 27.18 -1.58 -7.49
C ASP A 151 26.56 -2.87 -6.93
N ASN A 152 27.02 -4.01 -7.43
CA ASN A 152 26.55 -5.30 -6.92
C ASN A 152 26.87 -5.43 -5.42
N GLN A 153 26.15 -6.32 -4.74
CA GLN A 153 26.22 -6.46 -3.28
C GLN A 153 27.64 -6.69 -2.73
N ILE A 154 28.49 -7.41 -3.47
CA ILE A 154 29.86 -7.74 -3.03
C ILE A 154 30.74 -6.49 -3.08
N ASP A 155 30.66 -5.73 -4.16
CA ASP A 155 31.53 -4.57 -4.39
C ASP A 155 31.20 -3.39 -3.48
N ARG A 156 29.93 -3.24 -3.08
CA ARG A 156 29.50 -2.21 -2.11
C ARG A 156 29.47 -2.70 -0.66
N ALA A 157 30.09 -3.83 -0.36
CA ALA A 157 30.15 -4.31 1.02
C ALA A 157 30.99 -3.35 1.87
N SER A 158 30.46 -2.96 3.03
CA SER A 158 31.09 -2.00 3.96
C SER A 158 31.33 -0.59 3.40
N THR A 159 30.65 -0.22 2.31
CA THR A 159 30.66 1.15 1.78
C THR A 159 29.43 1.93 2.25
N THR A 160 29.59 3.24 2.27
CA THR A 160 28.58 4.23 2.66
C THR A 160 28.11 5.00 1.42
N LEU A 161 26.80 5.17 1.27
CA LEU A 161 26.24 6.00 0.21
C LEU A 161 26.35 7.47 0.61
N GLY A 162 27.09 8.27 -0.17
CA GLY A 162 27.33 9.68 0.10
C GLY A 162 27.33 10.53 -1.17
N PHE A 163 27.74 11.79 -1.01
CA PHE A 163 27.89 12.74 -2.11
C PHE A 163 29.28 13.35 -2.09
N ASP A 164 29.90 13.50 -3.26
CA ASP A 164 31.20 14.16 -3.41
C ASP A 164 31.07 15.70 -3.34
N ALA A 165 32.21 16.41 -3.47
CA ALA A 165 32.24 17.88 -3.45
C ALA A 165 31.48 18.54 -4.62
N SER A 166 31.16 17.78 -5.67
CA SER A 166 30.38 18.22 -6.83
C SER A 166 28.91 17.77 -6.75
N GLY A 167 28.51 17.09 -5.68
CA GLY A 167 27.15 16.59 -5.47
C GLY A 167 26.84 15.27 -6.19
N ASN A 168 27.82 14.58 -6.78
CA ASN A 168 27.60 13.29 -7.40
C ASN A 168 27.48 12.20 -6.34
N VAL A 169 26.63 11.21 -6.59
CA VAL A 169 26.52 10.02 -5.75
C VAL A 169 27.85 9.27 -5.76
N THR A 170 28.35 8.95 -4.58
CA THR A 170 29.58 8.18 -4.39
C THR A 170 29.40 7.10 -3.32
N LEU A 171 30.18 6.03 -3.43
CA LEU A 171 30.30 4.98 -2.42
C LEU A 171 31.65 5.18 -1.73
N THR A 172 31.63 5.48 -0.43
CA THR A 172 32.83 5.73 0.39
C THR A 172 33.06 4.66 1.45
#